data_AF-A0A3L7SXF8-F1
#
_entry.id   AF-A0A3L7SXF8-F1
#
_cell.length_a   1.000
_cell.length_b   1.000
_cell.length_c   1.000
_cell.angle_alpha   90.00
_cell.angle_beta   90.00
_cell.angle_gamma   90.00
#
_symmetry.space_group_name_H-M   'P 1'
#
loop_
_entity.id
_entity.type
_entity.pdbx_description
1 polymer ?
#
loop_
_entity_poly.entity_id
_entity_poly.type
_entity_poly.pdbx_seq_one_letter_code
_entity_poly.pdbx_strand_id
1 'polypeptide(L)'
;MNPLRCIASSLLFIAFAGTTVVGCTAIQSTPQQQRENLAWSAEDTRSFARFVGEFVKNHQGASTDKTALLARAEILLQHAQTQAAQVKSFEADGSRKSGVTLKDLQARNDGLRRERSELNHEWDVWQVQIGIKKAEDTELSYVPINPADC
;
A
#
# COMPACT_ATOMS: atom_id res chain seq x y z
N MET A 1 17.20 37.88 -50.54
CA MET A 1 17.42 39.29 -50.11
C MET A 1 16.72 39.49 -48.78
N ASN A 2 17.53 39.81 -47.78
CA ASN A 2 17.19 40.47 -46.53
C ASN A 2 18.15 41.69 -46.48
N PRO A 3 17.77 42.81 -45.87
CA PRO A 3 18.51 43.13 -44.64
C PRO A 3 17.69 43.80 -43.52
N LEU A 4 18.08 43.36 -42.32
CA LEU A 4 18.11 44.00 -41.00
C LEU A 4 18.61 45.48 -41.08
N ARG A 5 18.40 46.45 -40.15
CA ARG A 5 18.11 46.47 -38.70
C ARG A 5 18.05 47.94 -38.19
N CYS A 6 17.68 48.10 -36.92
CA CYS A 6 18.00 49.19 -35.94
C CYS A 6 17.03 50.38 -35.78
N ILE A 7 16.74 50.95 -34.59
CA ILE A 7 16.78 50.67 -33.13
C ILE A 7 16.16 51.94 -32.47
N ALA A 8 15.38 51.81 -31.39
CA ALA A 8 15.32 52.69 -30.19
C ALA A 8 14.05 52.35 -29.36
N SER A 9 14.08 51.64 -28.24
CA SER A 9 14.56 51.98 -26.88
C SER A 9 13.50 52.61 -25.96
N SER A 10 13.10 51.81 -24.94
CA SER A 10 12.66 52.19 -23.56
C SER A 10 11.21 52.71 -23.41
N LEU A 11 10.36 52.36 -22.43
CA LEU A 11 10.45 51.83 -21.05
C LEU A 11 9.18 50.98 -20.77
N LEU A 12 9.26 49.76 -20.23
CA LEU A 12 9.18 49.41 -18.81
C LEU A 12 7.90 49.90 -18.07
N PHE A 13 6.92 49.01 -17.88
CA PHE A 13 6.19 48.89 -16.61
C PHE A 13 5.95 47.40 -16.32
N ILE A 14 6.36 47.01 -15.12
CA ILE A 14 6.36 45.65 -14.57
C ILE A 14 5.06 45.42 -13.78
N ALA A 15 4.65 44.14 -13.77
CA ALA A 15 3.82 43.44 -12.80
C ALA A 15 2.29 43.65 -12.84
N PHE A 16 1.58 42.56 -13.13
CA PHE A 16 0.96 41.82 -12.05
C PHE A 16 1.13 40.31 -12.28
N ALA A 17 1.73 39.65 -11.30
CA ALA A 17 1.87 38.22 -11.22
C ALA A 17 0.48 37.57 -11.11
N GLY A 18 0.02 36.96 -12.20
CA GLY A 18 -1.03 35.94 -12.16
C GLY A 18 -0.37 34.58 -12.09
N THR A 19 -0.04 34.14 -10.89
CA THR A 19 0.36 32.77 -10.57
C THR A 19 -0.71 31.80 -11.09
N THR A 20 -0.51 31.25 -12.28
CA THR A 20 -1.20 30.02 -12.66
C THR A 20 -0.60 28.91 -11.81
N VAL A 21 -1.26 28.68 -10.67
CA VAL A 21 -1.14 27.46 -9.90
C VAL A 21 -1.27 26.31 -10.90
N VAL A 22 -0.15 25.66 -11.20
CA VAL A 22 -0.15 24.34 -11.82
C VAL A 22 -0.76 23.43 -10.77
N GLY A 23 -2.09 23.43 -10.70
CA GLY A 23 -2.82 22.47 -9.91
C GLY A 23 -2.44 21.11 -10.49
N CYS A 24 -1.71 20.31 -9.72
CA CYS A 24 -1.63 18.88 -9.97
C CYS A 24 -3.07 18.35 -9.95
N THR A 25 -3.73 18.29 -11.10
CA THR A 25 -4.87 17.41 -11.29
C THR A 25 -4.28 16.02 -11.16
N ALA A 26 -4.32 15.45 -9.95
CA ALA A 26 -3.99 14.06 -9.73
C ALA A 26 -4.82 13.26 -10.75
N ILE A 27 -4.15 12.63 -11.71
CA ILE A 27 -4.80 11.82 -12.73
C ILE A 27 -5.53 10.72 -11.95
N GLN A 28 -6.85 10.83 -11.85
CA GLN A 28 -7.65 9.82 -11.17
C GLN A 28 -7.56 8.53 -11.98
N SER A 29 -7.13 7.46 -11.33
CA SER A 29 -7.06 6.14 -11.94
C SER A 29 -8.43 5.72 -12.45
N THR A 30 -8.46 5.11 -13.64
CA THR A 30 -9.70 4.59 -14.20
C THR A 30 -10.25 3.46 -13.31
N PRO A 31 -11.56 3.18 -13.29
CA PRO A 31 -12.12 2.05 -12.55
C PRO A 31 -11.44 0.71 -12.88
N GLN A 32 -11.02 0.54 -14.14
CA GLN A 32 -10.26 -0.63 -14.58
C GLN A 32 -8.88 -0.70 -13.93
N GLN A 33 -8.14 0.41 -13.91
CA GLN A 33 -6.83 0.47 -13.24
C GLN A 33 -6.95 0.28 -11.73
N GLN A 34 -8.02 0.81 -11.12
CA GLN A 34 -8.31 0.57 -9.70
C GLN A 34 -8.57 -0.91 -9.42
N ARG A 35 -9.35 -1.59 -10.28
CA ARG A 35 -9.58 -3.03 -10.18
C ARG A 35 -8.28 -3.83 -10.27
N GLU A 36 -7.40 -3.47 -11.21
CA GLU A 36 -6.09 -4.13 -11.38
C GLU A 36 -5.20 -3.95 -10.15
N ASN A 37 -5.17 -2.74 -9.56
CA ASN A 37 -4.44 -2.49 -8.32
C ASN A 37 -4.98 -3.33 -7.15
N LEU A 38 -6.30 -3.47 -7.04
CA LEU A 38 -6.94 -4.29 -6.01
C LEU A 38 -6.61 -5.78 -6.20
N ALA A 39 -6.58 -6.25 -7.46
CA ALA A 39 -6.22 -7.64 -7.77
C ALA A 39 -4.75 -7.92 -7.40
N TRP A 40 -3.84 -7.00 -7.75
CA TRP A 40 -2.43 -7.11 -7.39
C TRP A 40 -2.23 -7.12 -5.87
N SER A 41 -2.89 -6.21 -5.14
CA SER A 41 -2.81 -6.12 -3.68
C SER A 41 -3.31 -7.39 -2.98
N ALA A 42 -4.39 -7.99 -3.49
CA ALA A 42 -4.90 -9.26 -2.98
C ALA A 42 -3.90 -10.41 -3.22
N GLU A 43 -3.26 -10.45 -4.40
CA GLU A 43 -2.27 -11.48 -4.73
C GLU A 43 -0.99 -11.35 -3.90
N ASP A 44 -0.49 -10.12 -3.69
CA ASP A 44 0.67 -9.87 -2.82
C ASP A 44 0.38 -10.37 -1.39
N THR A 45 -0.78 -10.01 -0.85
CA THR A 45 -1.18 -10.45 0.50
C THR A 45 -1.32 -11.96 0.59
N ARG A 46 -1.92 -12.59 -0.43
CA ARG A 46 -2.04 -14.04 -0.53
C ARG A 46 -0.68 -14.74 -0.51
N SER A 47 0.26 -14.21 -1.28
CA SER A 47 1.62 -14.74 -1.39
C SER A 47 2.39 -14.61 -0.09
N PHE A 48 2.28 -13.44 0.57
CA PHE A 48 2.85 -13.19 1.88
C PHE A 48 2.30 -14.16 2.94
N ALA A 49 0.98 -14.27 3.06
CA ALA A 49 0.34 -15.14 4.03
C ALA A 49 0.75 -16.62 3.85
N ARG A 50 0.78 -17.10 2.60
CA ARG A 50 1.25 -18.45 2.27
C ARG A 50 2.71 -18.65 2.67
N PHE A 51 3.56 -17.68 2.36
CA PHE A 51 4.98 -17.76 2.68
C PHE A 51 5.20 -17.84 4.20
N VAL A 52 4.57 -16.97 4.98
CA VAL A 52 4.66 -16.99 6.45
C VAL A 52 4.14 -18.33 6.99
N GLY A 53 2.97 -18.77 6.54
CA GLY A 53 2.38 -20.04 6.98
C GLY A 53 3.30 -21.24 6.73
N GLU A 54 3.86 -21.35 5.53
CA GLU A 54 4.80 -22.43 5.19
C GLU A 54 6.12 -22.31 5.95
N PHE A 55 6.65 -21.10 6.12
CA PHE A 55 7.87 -20.89 6.90
C PHE A 55 7.70 -21.35 8.34
N VAL A 56 6.63 -20.87 9.01
CA VAL A 56 6.34 -21.19 10.41
C VAL A 56 6.10 -22.69 10.56
N LYS A 57 5.30 -23.29 9.67
CA LYS A 57 4.99 -24.73 9.68
C LYS A 57 6.26 -25.58 9.67
N ASN A 58 7.18 -25.26 8.75
CA ASN A 58 8.39 -26.02 8.51
C ASN A 58 9.54 -25.73 9.50
N HIS A 59 9.43 -24.65 10.29
CA HIS A 59 10.45 -24.36 11.31
C HIS A 59 10.42 -25.38 12.46
N GLN A 60 11.60 -25.93 12.78
CA GLN A 60 11.78 -26.90 13.85
C GLN A 60 12.07 -26.18 15.17
N GLY A 61 11.33 -26.53 16.23
CA GLY A 61 11.42 -25.88 17.52
C GLY A 61 10.03 -25.60 18.09
N ALA A 62 9.88 -25.77 19.40
CA ALA A 62 8.67 -25.39 20.09
C ALA A 62 8.68 -23.87 20.34
N SER A 63 7.60 -23.21 19.95
CA SER A 63 7.31 -21.82 20.32
C SER A 63 5.83 -21.77 20.70
N THR A 64 5.51 -21.05 21.79
CA THR A 64 4.15 -20.91 22.30
C THR A 64 3.21 -20.29 21.27
N ASP A 65 3.75 -19.47 20.37
CA ASP A 65 2.96 -18.62 19.48
C ASP A 65 2.83 -19.23 18.07
N LYS A 66 3.51 -20.36 17.82
CA LYS A 66 3.56 -21.03 16.51
C LYS A 66 2.15 -21.33 15.95
N THR A 67 1.28 -21.91 16.78
CA THR A 67 -0.09 -22.29 16.37
C THR A 67 -0.95 -21.08 16.04
N ALA A 68 -0.83 -20.01 16.85
CA ALA A 68 -1.58 -18.79 16.63
C ALA A 68 -1.15 -18.11 15.32
N LEU A 69 0.16 -18.04 15.07
CA LEU A 69 0.71 -17.45 13.85
C LEU A 69 0.31 -18.24 12.59
N LEU A 70 0.28 -19.58 12.65
CA LEU A 70 -0.24 -20.42 11.57
C LEU A 70 -1.73 -20.15 11.28
N ALA A 71 -2.55 -20.04 12.34
CA ALA A 71 -3.96 -19.75 12.18
C ALA A 71 -4.19 -18.36 11.56
N ARG A 72 -3.42 -17.35 11.99
CA ARG A 72 -3.47 -16.00 11.43
C ARG A 72 -3.06 -15.95 9.97
N ALA A 73 -1.99 -16.66 9.60
CA ALA A 73 -1.56 -16.78 8.20
C ALA A 73 -2.64 -17.44 7.33
N GLU A 74 -3.29 -18.50 7.81
CA GLU A 74 -4.37 -19.18 7.08
C GLU A 74 -5.61 -18.28 6.91
N ILE A 75 -6.02 -17.56 7.96
CA ILE A 75 -7.14 -16.61 7.89
C ILE A 75 -6.85 -15.51 6.86
N LEU A 76 -5.66 -14.91 6.90
CA LEU A 76 -5.26 -13.88 5.95
C LEU A 76 -5.23 -14.42 4.51
N LEU A 77 -4.76 -15.65 4.33
CA LEU A 77 -4.76 -16.33 3.03
C LEU A 77 -6.19 -16.45 2.48
N GLN A 78 -7.16 -16.85 3.30
CA GLN A 78 -8.57 -16.98 2.91
C GLN A 78 -9.20 -15.61 2.59
N HIS A 79 -8.91 -14.58 3.39
CA HIS A 79 -9.38 -13.22 3.13
C HIS A 79 -8.84 -12.68 1.79
N ALA A 80 -7.55 -12.88 1.52
CA ALA A 80 -6.93 -12.48 0.27
C ALA A 80 -7.53 -13.22 -0.95
N GLN A 81 -7.80 -14.53 -0.83
CA GLN A 81 -8.47 -15.30 -1.87
C GLN A 81 -9.89 -14.81 -2.15
N THR A 82 -10.64 -14.50 -1.09
CA THR A 82 -12.00 -13.96 -1.19
C THR A 82 -11.99 -12.60 -1.89
N GLN A 83 -11.09 -11.70 -1.49
CA GLN A 83 -10.92 -10.40 -2.14
C GLN A 83 -10.57 -10.55 -3.63
N ALA A 84 -9.62 -11.44 -3.98
CA ALA A 84 -9.23 -11.68 -5.36
C ALA A 84 -10.41 -12.20 -6.21
N ALA A 85 -11.23 -13.09 -5.66
CA ALA A 85 -12.43 -13.59 -6.34
C ALA A 85 -13.47 -12.48 -6.57
N GLN A 86 -13.70 -11.64 -5.55
CA GLN A 86 -14.63 -10.51 -5.66
C GLN A 86 -14.15 -9.48 -6.69
N VAL A 87 -12.87 -9.11 -6.66
CA VAL A 87 -12.26 -8.19 -7.64
C VAL A 87 -12.32 -8.77 -9.06
N LYS A 88 -12.07 -10.07 -9.23
CA LYS A 88 -12.18 -10.73 -10.54
C LYS A 88 -13.60 -10.67 -11.11
N SER A 89 -14.61 -10.78 -10.25
CA SER A 89 -16.03 -10.70 -10.63
C SER A 89 -16.55 -9.28 -10.85
N PHE A 90 -15.75 -8.25 -10.54
CA PHE A 90 -16.17 -6.86 -10.66
C PHE A 90 -16.16 -6.37 -12.11
N GLU A 91 -17.29 -5.79 -12.53
CA GLU A 91 -17.49 -5.15 -13.83
C GLU A 91 -17.66 -3.64 -13.66
N ALA A 92 -16.82 -2.87 -14.34
CA ALA A 92 -16.88 -1.42 -14.37
C ALA A 92 -17.82 -0.94 -15.49
N ASP A 93 -19.13 -1.02 -15.26
CA ASP A 93 -20.17 -0.61 -16.22
C ASP A 93 -20.51 0.90 -16.16
N GLY A 94 -19.89 1.66 -15.26
CA GLY A 94 -20.15 3.09 -15.06
C GLY A 94 -21.44 3.42 -14.29
N SER A 95 -22.21 2.41 -13.87
CA SER A 95 -23.42 2.61 -13.07
C SER A 95 -23.11 3.10 -11.64
N ARG A 96 -24.11 3.68 -10.97
CA ARG A 96 -24.02 4.01 -9.54
C ARG A 96 -23.71 2.76 -8.70
N LYS A 97 -24.24 1.60 -9.10
CA LYS A 97 -24.03 0.33 -8.40
C LYS A 97 -22.57 -0.11 -8.50
N SER A 98 -21.97 -0.09 -9.68
CA SER A 98 -20.55 -0.44 -9.83
C SER A 98 -19.64 0.53 -9.06
N GLY A 99 -19.98 1.82 -9.01
CA GLY A 99 -19.29 2.80 -8.16
C GLY A 99 -19.35 2.48 -6.66
N VAL A 100 -20.49 1.99 -6.15
CA VAL A 100 -20.62 1.55 -4.75
C VAL A 100 -19.83 0.27 -4.50
N THR A 101 -19.93 -0.71 -5.39
CA THR A 101 -19.17 -1.97 -5.29
C THR A 101 -17.66 -1.71 -5.30
N LEU A 102 -17.17 -0.80 -6.15
CA LEU A 102 -15.75 -0.46 -6.20
C LEU A 102 -15.26 0.13 -4.87
N LYS A 103 -16.05 0.99 -4.23
CA LYS A 103 -15.73 1.53 -2.90
C LYS A 103 -15.71 0.46 -1.82
N ASP A 104 -16.62 -0.51 -1.87
CA ASP A 104 -16.61 -1.65 -0.95
C ASP A 104 -15.34 -2.50 -1.12
N LEU A 105 -14.95 -2.79 -2.36
CA LEU A 105 -13.71 -3.52 -2.66
C LEU A 105 -12.47 -2.76 -2.18
N GLN A 106 -12.46 -1.43 -2.27
CA GLN A 106 -11.39 -0.58 -1.74
C GLN A 106 -11.32 -0.66 -0.21
N ALA A 107 -12.46 -0.53 0.48
CA ALA A 107 -12.51 -0.61 1.95
C ALA A 107 -12.07 -1.99 2.46
N ARG A 108 -12.45 -3.08 1.77
CA ARG A 108 -11.97 -4.43 2.06
C ARG A 108 -10.47 -4.55 1.86
N ASN A 109 -9.93 -3.96 0.80
CA ASN A 109 -8.50 -3.95 0.55
C ASN A 109 -7.73 -3.19 1.64
N ASP A 110 -8.27 -2.10 2.17
CA ASP A 110 -7.67 -1.40 3.31
C ASP A 110 -7.67 -2.27 4.57
N GLY A 111 -8.73 -3.05 4.80
CA GLY A 111 -8.76 -4.08 5.83
C GLY A 111 -7.67 -5.13 5.65
N LEU A 112 -7.57 -5.68 4.43
CA LEU A 112 -6.58 -6.70 4.08
C LEU A 112 -5.13 -6.19 4.28
N ARG A 113 -4.87 -4.92 3.98
CA ARG A 113 -3.55 -4.29 4.24
C ARG A 113 -3.22 -4.19 5.72
N ARG A 114 -4.21 -3.89 6.58
CA ARG A 114 -4.02 -3.88 8.03
C ARG A 114 -3.71 -5.27 8.56
N GLU A 115 -4.50 -6.27 8.17
CA GLU A 115 -4.28 -7.66 8.58
C GLU A 115 -2.90 -8.19 8.12
N ARG A 116 -2.47 -7.84 6.90
CA ARG A 116 -1.11 -8.15 6.41
C ARG A 116 -0.03 -7.51 7.28
N SER A 117 -0.22 -6.25 7.67
CA SER A 117 0.72 -5.53 8.54
C SER A 117 0.79 -6.15 9.93
N GLU A 118 -0.36 -6.53 10.50
CA GLU A 118 -0.46 -7.22 11.79
C GLU A 118 0.26 -8.57 11.74
N LEU A 119 0.00 -9.40 10.72
CA LEU A 119 0.70 -10.68 10.55
C LEU A 119 2.21 -10.48 10.38
N ASN A 120 2.64 -9.45 9.65
CA ASN A 120 4.07 -9.16 9.50
C ASN A 120 4.71 -8.81 10.84
N HIS A 121 4.05 -7.98 11.65
CA HIS A 121 4.53 -7.65 12.99
C HIS A 121 4.59 -8.89 13.90
N GLU A 122 3.52 -9.70 13.96
CA GLU A 122 3.50 -10.96 14.73
C GLU A 122 4.62 -11.92 14.28
N TRP A 123 4.86 -12.01 12.97
CA TRP A 123 5.91 -12.85 12.40
C TRP A 123 7.32 -12.32 12.71
N ASP A 124 7.52 -10.99 12.74
CA ASP A 124 8.79 -10.39 13.16
C ASP A 124 9.07 -10.65 14.64
N VAL A 125 8.08 -10.47 15.53
CA VAL A 125 8.22 -10.80 16.96
C VAL A 125 8.59 -12.27 17.12
N TRP A 126 7.88 -13.16 16.43
CA TRP A 126 8.15 -14.59 16.50
C TRP A 126 9.56 -14.94 16.02
N GLN A 127 10.05 -14.33 14.94
CA GLN A 127 11.41 -14.53 14.43
C GLN A 127 12.49 -14.06 15.41
N VAL A 128 12.24 -13.01 16.18
CA VAL A 128 13.14 -12.55 17.25
C VAL A 128 13.13 -13.54 18.42
N GLN A 129 11.96 -14.00 18.86
CA GLN A 129 11.83 -14.96 19.96
C GLN A 129 12.59 -16.27 19.71
N ILE A 130 12.61 -16.74 18.46
CA ILE A 130 13.31 -17.98 18.07
C ILE A 130 14.76 -17.73 17.61
N GLY A 131 15.23 -16.48 17.67
CA GLY A 131 16.62 -16.12 17.36
C GLY A 131 17.00 -16.10 15.87
N ILE A 132 16.02 -16.00 14.96
CA ILE A 132 16.27 -15.82 13.52
C ILE A 132 16.61 -14.37 13.18
N LYS A 133 15.93 -13.41 13.82
CA LYS A 133 16.15 -11.97 13.64
C LYS A 133 16.61 -11.33 14.94
N LYS A 134 17.28 -10.19 14.84
CA LYS A 134 17.45 -9.27 15.98
C LYS A 134 16.32 -8.25 15.98
N ALA A 135 15.96 -7.75 17.15
CA ALA A 135 14.93 -6.70 17.27
C ALA A 135 15.30 -5.43 16.49
N GLU A 136 16.60 -5.12 16.43
CA GLU A 136 17.18 -4.01 15.66
C GLU A 136 16.83 -4.05 14.17
N ASP A 137 16.69 -5.25 13.60
CA ASP A 137 16.46 -5.48 12.18
C ASP A 137 14.97 -5.44 11.80
N THR A 138 14.11 -5.04 12.74
CA THR A 138 12.66 -5.04 12.60
C THR A 138 12.05 -3.71 13.02
N GLU A 139 10.80 -3.48 12.64
CA GLU A 139 10.02 -2.31 13.10
C GLU A 139 9.75 -2.33 14.62
N LEU A 140 10.17 -3.39 15.33
CA LEU A 140 10.09 -3.52 16.79
C LEU A 140 11.05 -2.60 17.55
N SER A 141 12.07 -2.07 16.87
CA SER A 141 13.07 -1.18 17.46
C SER A 141 12.60 0.27 17.67
N TYR A 142 11.32 0.58 17.44
CA TYR A 142 10.78 1.92 17.69
C TYR A 142 10.97 2.34 19.15
N VAL A 143 12.01 3.14 19.41
CA VAL A 143 12.20 3.88 20.64
C VAL A 143 11.36 5.16 20.50
N PRO A 144 10.36 5.39 21.35
CA PRO A 144 9.66 6.68 21.38
C PRO A 144 10.71 7.79 21.57
N ILE A 145 10.67 8.82 20.73
CA ILE A 145 11.46 10.04 20.97
C ILE A 145 11.13 10.50 22.39
N ASN A 146 12.14 10.49 23.27
CA ASN A 146 11.95 10.99 24.62
C ASN A 146 11.66 12.50 24.49
N PRO A 147 10.53 13.01 24.99
CA PRO A 147 10.21 14.44 24.90
C PRO A 147 11.24 15.33 25.63
N ALA A 148 12.22 14.75 26.33
CA ALA A 148 13.36 15.43 26.93
C ALA A 148 14.55 15.67 25.98
N ASP A 149 14.55 15.13 24.75
CA ASP A 149 15.63 15.30 23.76
C ASP A 149 15.39 16.48 22.79
N CYS A 150 14.47 17.38 23.13
CA CYS A 150 14.14 18.62 22.40
C CYS A 150 14.65 19.87 23.13
#